data_AF-A0A2V6MRE9-F1
#
_entry.id   AF-A0A2V6MRE9-F1
#
_cell.length_a   1.000
_cell.length_b   1.000
_cell.length_c   1.000
_cell.angle_alpha   90.00
_cell.angle_beta   90.00
_cell.angle_gamma   90.00
#
_symmetry.space_group_name_H-M   'P 1'
#
loop_
_entity.id
_entity.type
_entity.pdbx_description
1 polymer ?
#
loop_
_entity_poly.entity_id
_entity_poly.type
_entity_poly.pdbx_seq_one_letter_code
_entity_poly.pdbx_strand_id
1 'polypeptide(L)'
;MRFVLALIGTMVGLDLLWWAASARVAKPIFARIAVAIFALAQLAGLIWLLTQRVAHAESTALFSKFAMAIVFILHMILLPLLLLLTVALLPILVMVTLIRIARRLRNSNSAPGDANGALSRRQFLGVALAAAPPLFNLSLATIAMRQLEQFRVRRFVLPIVGLPSDLHGLTITQVSDMHVGRFTAGRVLRDVVRVVNELHADLVLLTGDLINDALIDVDRGLDLVRSMQARYGVYLIEGNHDLIENGPEFERRVKNSGIPFLLDESAWT
;
A
#
# COMPACT_ATOMS: atom_id res chain seq x y z
N MET A 1 10.40 -11.79 15.53
CA MET A 1 10.66 -12.87 14.53
C MET A 1 9.49 -13.85 14.36
N ARG A 2 8.93 -14.46 15.42
CA ARG A 2 7.83 -15.45 15.29
C ARG A 2 6.58 -14.93 14.57
N PHE A 3 6.16 -13.70 14.87
CA PHE A 3 5.03 -13.04 14.20
C PHE A 3 5.24 -12.87 12.69
N VAL A 4 6.42 -12.38 12.29
CA VAL A 4 6.77 -12.16 10.87
C VAL A 4 6.75 -13.48 10.09
N LEU A 5 7.31 -14.55 10.66
CA LEU A 5 7.28 -15.87 10.03
C LEU A 5 5.86 -16.42 9.89
N ALA A 6 5.00 -16.20 10.89
CA ALA A 6 3.59 -16.60 10.81
C ALA A 6 2.83 -15.81 9.74
N LEU A 7 3.10 -14.51 9.61
CA LEU A 7 2.51 -13.66 8.56
C LEU A 7 2.94 -14.13 7.17
N ILE A 8 4.23 -14.37 6.96
CA ILE A 8 4.76 -14.90 5.69
C ILE A 8 4.13 -16.26 5.36
N GLY A 9 4.08 -17.18 6.34
CA GLY A 9 3.46 -18.48 6.16
C GLY A 9 1.99 -18.37 5.78
N THR A 10 1.27 -17.40 6.36
CA THR A 10 -0.13 -17.12 6.01
C THR A 10 -0.25 -16.57 4.58
N MET A 11 0.60 -15.63 4.17
CA MET A 11 0.61 -15.07 2.82
C MET A 11 0.86 -16.15 1.76
N VAL A 12 1.87 -17.00 1.96
CA VAL A 12 2.18 -18.13 1.07
C VAL A 12 1.03 -19.14 1.06
N GLY A 13 0.48 -19.48 2.22
CA GLY A 13 -0.64 -20.41 2.32
C GLY A 13 -1.88 -19.92 1.57
N LEU A 14 -2.22 -18.63 1.69
CA LEU A 14 -3.34 -18.03 0.99
C LEU A 14 -3.14 -17.99 -0.52
N ASP A 15 -1.92 -17.71 -1.00
CA ASP A 15 -1.61 -17.72 -2.44
C ASP A 15 -1.80 -19.12 -3.03
N LEU A 16 -1.26 -20.16 -2.37
CA LEU A 16 -1.43 -21.56 -2.76
C LEU A 16 -2.89 -22.01 -2.73
N LEU A 17 -3.65 -21.60 -1.70
CA LEU A 17 -5.08 -21.89 -1.59
C LEU A 17 -5.88 -21.24 -2.73
N TRP A 18 -5.59 -19.96 -3.03
CA TRP A 18 -6.22 -19.25 -4.14
C TRP A 18 -5.89 -19.89 -5.48
N TRP A 19 -4.63 -20.24 -5.73
CA TRP A 19 -4.21 -20.95 -6.92
C TRP A 19 -4.95 -22.29 -7.08
N ALA A 20 -4.98 -23.11 -6.02
CA ALA A 20 -5.65 -24.41 -6.05
C ALA A 20 -7.17 -24.29 -6.30
N ALA A 21 -7.83 -23.31 -5.68
CA ALA A 21 -9.24 -23.03 -5.91
C ALA A 21 -9.49 -22.55 -7.36
N SER A 22 -8.69 -21.61 -7.84
CA SER A 22 -8.78 -21.03 -9.18
C SER A 22 -8.52 -22.08 -10.27
N ALA A 23 -7.53 -22.95 -10.09
CA ALA A 23 -7.22 -24.04 -11.02
C ALA A 23 -8.33 -25.11 -11.11
N ARG A 24 -9.17 -25.26 -10.06
CA ARG A 24 -10.33 -26.19 -10.09
C ARG A 24 -11.50 -25.64 -10.90
N VAL A 25 -11.70 -24.33 -10.88
CA VAL A 25 -12.80 -23.65 -11.58
C VAL A 25 -12.44 -23.27 -13.02
N ALA A 26 -11.18 -22.89 -13.28
CA ALA A 26 -10.64 -22.63 -14.61
C ALA A 26 -10.46 -23.94 -15.39
N LYS A 27 -11.54 -24.53 -15.92
CA LYS A 27 -11.47 -25.82 -16.62
C LYS A 27 -10.58 -25.83 -17.88
N PRO A 28 -10.56 -24.79 -18.73
CA PRO A 28 -9.68 -24.78 -19.89
C PRO A 28 -8.20 -24.75 -19.50
N ILE A 29 -7.36 -25.51 -20.24
CA ILE A 29 -5.93 -25.64 -19.92
C ILE A 29 -5.19 -24.30 -19.94
N PHE A 30 -5.47 -23.44 -20.91
CA PHE A 30 -4.84 -22.12 -21.01
C PHE A 30 -5.12 -21.26 -19.76
N ALA A 31 -6.33 -21.34 -19.20
CA ALA A 31 -6.71 -20.58 -18.02
C ALA A 31 -6.01 -21.11 -16.76
N ARG A 32 -5.82 -22.43 -16.65
CA ARG A 32 -5.04 -23.03 -15.54
C ARG A 32 -3.58 -22.60 -15.61
N ILE A 33 -2.99 -22.60 -16.81
CA ILE A 33 -1.62 -22.14 -17.05
C ILE A 33 -1.51 -20.66 -16.66
N ALA A 34 -2.43 -19.81 -17.11
CA ALA A 34 -2.42 -18.38 -16.78
C ALA A 34 -2.50 -18.12 -15.26
N VAL A 35 -3.40 -18.81 -14.55
CA VAL A 35 -3.52 -18.73 -13.09
C VAL A 35 -2.25 -19.21 -12.39
N ALA A 36 -1.63 -20.30 -12.88
CA ALA A 36 -0.39 -20.82 -12.33
C ALA A 36 0.78 -19.85 -12.53
N ILE A 37 0.93 -19.27 -13.72
CA ILE A 37 1.95 -18.26 -14.00
C ILE A 37 1.77 -17.04 -13.09
N PHE A 38 0.54 -16.55 -12.93
CA PHE A 38 0.26 -15.42 -12.05
C PHE A 38 0.61 -15.74 -10.59
N ALA A 39 0.16 -16.88 -10.04
CA ALA A 39 0.50 -17.28 -8.67
C ALA A 39 2.02 -17.41 -8.47
N LEU A 40 2.73 -18.03 -9.42
CA LEU A 40 4.19 -18.16 -9.35
C LEU A 40 4.89 -16.80 -9.41
N ALA A 41 4.42 -15.87 -10.25
CA ALA A 41 4.97 -14.52 -10.32
C ALA A 41 4.76 -13.75 -9.00
N GLN A 42 3.61 -13.93 -8.36
CA GLN A 42 3.26 -13.32 -7.08
C GLN A 42 4.12 -13.86 -5.94
N LEU A 43 4.28 -15.18 -5.88
CA LEU A 43 5.13 -15.84 -4.90
C LEU A 43 6.61 -15.46 -5.09
N ALA A 44 7.09 -15.42 -6.33
CA ALA A 44 8.45 -14.98 -6.64
C ALA A 44 8.67 -13.52 -6.23
N GLY A 45 7.72 -12.63 -6.52
CA GLY A 45 7.75 -11.23 -6.10
C GLY A 45 7.73 -11.07 -4.57
N LEU A 46 6.92 -11.85 -3.87
CA LEU A 46 6.87 -11.87 -2.40
C LEU A 46 8.21 -12.32 -1.82
N ILE A 47 8.77 -13.42 -2.31
CA ILE A 47 10.08 -13.93 -1.89
C ILE A 47 11.15 -12.86 -2.10
N TRP A 48 11.19 -12.24 -3.29
CA TRP A 48 12.14 -11.18 -3.59
C TRP A 48 12.02 -10.00 -2.63
N LEU A 49 10.80 -9.51 -2.37
CA LEU A 49 10.54 -8.42 -1.41
C LEU A 49 11.03 -8.77 0.00
N LEU A 50 10.78 -10.01 0.45
CA LEU A 50 11.24 -10.49 1.74
C LEU A 50 12.77 -10.59 1.79
N THR A 51 13.43 -11.03 0.72
CA THR A 51 14.88 -11.07 0.63
C THR A 51 15.48 -9.66 0.70
N GLN A 52 14.92 -8.69 -0.02
CA GLN A 52 15.36 -7.29 0.06
C GLN A 52 15.22 -6.74 1.49
N ARG A 53 14.11 -7.05 2.16
CA ARG A 53 13.88 -6.64 3.55
C ARG A 53 14.91 -7.24 4.52
N VAL A 54 15.22 -8.53 4.38
CA VAL A 54 16.22 -9.22 5.21
C VAL A 54 17.64 -8.74 4.92
N ALA A 55 17.94 -8.41 3.65
CA ALA A 55 19.24 -7.91 3.25
C ALA A 55 19.46 -6.42 3.55
N HIS A 56 18.46 -5.72 4.13
CA HIS A 56 18.46 -4.25 4.27
C HIS A 56 18.81 -3.54 2.96
N ALA A 57 18.36 -4.10 1.84
CA ALA A 57 18.63 -3.60 0.50
C ALA A 57 17.39 -2.88 -0.06
N GLU A 58 17.62 -1.69 -0.61
CA GLU A 58 16.63 -0.81 -1.23
C GLU A 58 16.77 -0.83 -2.76
N SER A 59 16.87 -2.02 -3.38
CA SER A 59 17.01 -2.11 -4.83
C SER A 59 15.66 -2.12 -5.54
N THR A 60 15.39 -1.08 -6.32
CA THR A 60 14.29 -1.09 -7.30
C THR A 60 14.72 -1.66 -8.66
N ALA A 61 15.98 -2.10 -8.79
CA ALA A 61 16.59 -2.47 -10.07
C ALA A 61 15.94 -3.71 -10.72
N LEU A 62 15.30 -4.57 -9.93
CA LEU A 62 14.61 -5.79 -10.42
C LEU A 62 13.08 -5.66 -10.47
N PHE A 63 12.47 -4.77 -9.69
CA PHE A 63 11.02 -4.60 -9.62
C PHE A 63 10.63 -3.12 -9.53
N SER A 64 9.75 -2.68 -10.44
CA SER A 64 9.16 -1.35 -10.39
C SER A 64 8.21 -1.19 -9.19
N LYS A 65 7.95 0.05 -8.77
CA LYS A 65 6.93 0.38 -7.74
C LYS A 65 5.58 -0.28 -8.04
N PHE A 66 5.23 -0.34 -9.31
CA PHE A 66 4.00 -0.97 -9.79
C PHE A 66 3.98 -2.48 -9.51
N ALA A 67 5.07 -3.19 -9.80
CA ALA A 67 5.15 -4.62 -9.55
C ALA A 67 5.15 -4.94 -8.04
N MET A 68 5.79 -4.10 -7.22
CA MET A 68 5.70 -4.23 -5.76
C MET A 68 4.27 -4.02 -5.25
N ALA A 69 3.57 -3.00 -5.76
CA ALA A 69 2.18 -2.74 -5.40
C ALA A 69 1.26 -3.92 -5.76
N ILE A 70 1.46 -4.53 -6.93
CA ILE A 70 0.76 -5.74 -7.36
C ILE A 70 0.95 -6.87 -6.34
N VAL A 71 2.17 -7.06 -5.83
CA VAL A 71 2.43 -8.10 -4.81
C VAL A 71 1.76 -7.75 -3.48
N PHE A 72 1.92 -6.53 -2.98
CA PHE A 72 1.32 -6.10 -1.72
C PHE A 72 -0.20 -6.14 -1.75
N ILE A 73 -0.84 -5.64 -2.80
CA ILE A 73 -2.30 -5.60 -2.91
C ILE A 73 -2.87 -7.02 -2.94
N LEU A 74 -2.25 -7.95 -3.66
CA LEU A 74 -2.72 -9.33 -3.65
C LEU A 74 -2.65 -9.92 -2.24
N HIS A 75 -1.49 -9.86 -1.60
CA HIS A 75 -1.25 -10.60 -0.36
C HIS A 75 -1.82 -9.92 0.89
N MET A 76 -1.86 -8.59 0.93
CA MET A 76 -2.31 -7.84 2.12
C MET A 76 -3.77 -7.41 2.04
N ILE A 77 -4.36 -7.36 0.85
CA ILE A 77 -5.75 -6.91 0.67
C ILE A 77 -6.61 -8.02 0.08
N LEU A 78 -6.32 -8.44 -1.16
CA LEU A 78 -7.25 -9.30 -1.90
C LEU A 78 -7.35 -10.71 -1.32
N LEU A 79 -6.23 -11.37 -1.01
CA LEU A 79 -6.25 -12.74 -0.46
C LEU A 79 -6.91 -12.81 0.93
N PRO A 80 -6.60 -11.92 1.90
CA PRO A 80 -7.34 -11.86 3.16
C PRO A 80 -8.82 -11.57 2.97
N LEU A 81 -9.17 -10.63 2.08
CA LEU A 81 -10.57 -10.30 1.79
C LEU A 81 -11.32 -11.49 1.17
N LEU A 82 -10.69 -12.23 0.26
CA LEU A 82 -11.25 -13.44 -0.33
C LEU A 82 -11.43 -14.55 0.70
N LEU A 83 -10.49 -14.70 1.64
CA LEU A 83 -10.64 -15.62 2.77
C LEU A 83 -11.85 -15.23 3.62
N LEU A 84 -11.95 -13.97 4.04
CA LEU A 84 -13.06 -13.46 4.85
C LEU A 84 -14.41 -13.67 4.14
N LEU A 85 -14.47 -13.35 2.84
CA LEU A 85 -15.66 -13.56 2.02
C LEU A 85 -16.02 -15.04 1.93
N THR A 86 -15.03 -15.92 1.76
CA THR A 86 -15.24 -17.38 1.70
C THR A 86 -15.79 -17.91 3.01
N VAL A 87 -15.23 -17.48 4.15
CA VAL A 87 -15.72 -17.85 5.49
C VAL A 87 -17.14 -17.33 5.71
N ALA A 88 -17.41 -16.07 5.38
CA ALA A 88 -18.73 -15.47 5.53
C ALA A 88 -19.82 -16.15 4.67
N LEU A 89 -19.47 -16.57 3.46
CA LEU A 89 -20.40 -17.23 2.54
C LEU A 89 -20.52 -18.74 2.76
N LEU A 90 -19.63 -19.36 3.54
CA LEU A 90 -19.60 -20.81 3.75
C LEU A 90 -20.94 -21.39 4.22
N PRO A 91 -21.64 -20.81 5.22
CA PRO A 91 -22.93 -21.36 5.67
C PRO A 91 -24.00 -21.34 4.56
N ILE A 92 -24.02 -20.26 3.78
CA ILE A 92 -24.95 -20.10 2.65
C ILE A 92 -24.63 -21.14 1.57
N LEU A 93 -23.36 -21.31 1.22
CA LEU A 93 -22.91 -22.27 0.21
C LEU A 93 -23.20 -23.72 0.63
N VAL A 94 -23.00 -24.05 1.91
CA VAL A 94 -23.34 -25.36 2.49
C VAL A 94 -24.86 -25.57 2.41
N MET A 95 -25.67 -24.62 2.87
CA MET A 95 -27.12 -24.69 2.81
C MET A 95 -27.64 -24.89 1.37
N VAL A 96 -27.15 -24.09 0.41
CA VAL A 96 -27.51 -24.23 -1.01
C VAL A 96 -27.12 -25.59 -1.55
N THR A 97 -25.96 -26.11 -1.16
CA THR A 97 -25.49 -27.44 -1.59
C THR A 97 -26.37 -28.55 -1.02
N LEU A 98 -26.73 -28.49 0.26
CA LEU A 98 -27.66 -29.42 0.90
C LEU A 98 -29.04 -29.40 0.23
N ILE A 99 -29.58 -28.22 -0.05
CA ILE A 99 -30.85 -28.06 -0.78
C ILE A 99 -30.75 -28.67 -2.19
N ARG A 100 -29.64 -28.44 -2.89
CA ARG A 100 -29.41 -29.02 -4.23
C ARG A 100 -29.32 -30.54 -4.20
N ILE A 101 -28.62 -31.12 -3.23
CA ILE A 101 -28.52 -32.57 -3.03
C ILE A 101 -29.92 -33.13 -2.75
N ALA A 102 -30.67 -32.55 -1.81
CA ALA A 102 -32.04 -32.97 -1.50
C ALA A 102 -32.97 -32.89 -2.72
N ARG A 103 -32.88 -31.82 -3.52
CA ARG A 103 -33.65 -31.68 -4.77
C ARG A 103 -33.24 -32.68 -5.84
N ARG A 104 -31.94 -33.00 -5.95
CA ARG A 104 -31.41 -33.95 -6.93
C ARG A 104 -31.75 -35.40 -6.57
N LEU A 105 -31.75 -35.73 -5.28
CA LEU A 105 -32.25 -37.00 -4.77
C LEU A 105 -33.76 -37.15 -5.03
N ARG A 106 -34.50 -36.03 -5.06
CA ARG A 106 -35.94 -36.01 -5.34
C ARG A 106 -36.29 -36.07 -6.83
N ASN A 107 -35.48 -35.45 -7.69
CA ASN A 107 -35.73 -35.38 -9.13
C ASN A 107 -34.54 -35.96 -9.91
N SER A 108 -34.62 -37.24 -10.24
CA SER A 108 -33.71 -37.88 -11.20
C SER A 108 -34.30 -37.79 -12.60
N ASN A 109 -33.94 -36.74 -13.35
CA ASN A 109 -33.75 -36.81 -14.79
C ASN A 109 -33.12 -35.51 -15.29
N SER A 110 -31.97 -35.60 -15.96
CA SER A 110 -31.53 -34.63 -16.98
C SER A 110 -30.43 -35.22 -17.85
N ALA A 111 -30.63 -35.07 -19.16
CA ALA A 111 -29.80 -35.55 -20.27
C ALA A 111 -28.57 -34.66 -20.53
N PRO A 112 -27.56 -35.13 -21.29
CA PRO A 112 -26.40 -34.34 -21.70
C PRO A 112 -26.73 -33.48 -22.93
N GLY A 113 -26.13 -32.29 -23.01
CA GLY A 113 -26.18 -31.42 -24.18
C GLY A 113 -24.80 -31.27 -24.81
N ASP A 114 -24.77 -31.37 -26.14
CA ASP A 114 -23.60 -31.42 -27.01
C ASP A 114 -22.74 -30.14 -27.03
N ALA A 115 -21.47 -30.34 -27.36
CA ALA A 115 -20.44 -29.33 -27.43
C ALA A 115 -20.23 -28.83 -28.88
N ASN A 116 -20.43 -27.54 -29.10
CA ASN A 116 -19.74 -26.80 -30.16
C ASN A 116 -18.51 -26.12 -29.54
N GLY A 117 -17.44 -25.95 -30.32
CA GLY A 117 -16.10 -25.48 -29.88
C GLY A 117 -15.98 -24.10 -29.22
N ALA A 118 -17.10 -23.47 -28.84
CA ALA A 118 -17.15 -22.30 -27.97
C ALA A 118 -17.12 -22.73 -26.48
N LEU A 119 -16.53 -21.90 -25.61
CA LEU A 119 -16.55 -22.16 -24.16
C LEU A 119 -17.99 -22.30 -23.67
N SER A 120 -18.29 -23.39 -22.97
CA SER A 120 -19.58 -23.52 -22.28
C SER A 120 -19.75 -22.42 -21.24
N ARG A 121 -20.99 -22.02 -20.93
CA ARG A 121 -21.29 -21.02 -19.88
C ARG A 121 -20.56 -21.31 -18.57
N ARG A 122 -20.46 -22.59 -18.19
CA ARG A 122 -19.74 -23.03 -16.98
C ARG A 122 -18.24 -22.81 -17.08
N GLN A 123 -17.63 -23.11 -18.23
CA GLN A 123 -16.21 -22.83 -18.46
C GLN A 123 -15.94 -21.33 -18.48
N PHE A 124 -16.79 -20.55 -19.14
CA PHE A 124 -16.69 -19.09 -19.16
C PHE A 124 -16.75 -18.49 -17.75
N LEU A 125 -17.76 -18.86 -16.94
CA LEU A 125 -17.87 -18.40 -15.56
C LEU A 125 -16.67 -18.83 -14.71
N GLY A 126 -16.16 -20.06 -14.90
CA GLY A 126 -14.98 -20.54 -14.21
C GLY A 126 -13.72 -19.75 -14.55
N VAL A 127 -13.53 -19.39 -15.83
CA VAL A 127 -12.43 -18.52 -16.28
C VAL A 127 -12.58 -17.11 -15.71
N ALA A 128 -13.78 -16.52 -15.76
CA ALA A 128 -14.04 -15.19 -15.24
C ALA A 128 -13.76 -15.08 -13.73
N LEU A 129 -14.21 -16.07 -12.95
CA LEU A 129 -13.95 -16.14 -11.52
C LEU A 129 -12.45 -16.25 -11.20
N ALA A 130 -11.71 -17.05 -11.96
CA ALA A 130 -10.27 -17.20 -11.77
C ALA A 130 -9.48 -15.95 -12.21
N ALA A 131 -9.96 -15.24 -13.23
CA ALA A 131 -9.33 -14.02 -13.75
C ALA A 131 -9.64 -12.77 -12.92
N ALA A 132 -10.71 -12.77 -12.12
CA ALA A 132 -11.12 -11.58 -11.37
C ALA A 132 -10.03 -11.06 -10.43
N PRO A 133 -9.40 -11.86 -9.54
CA PRO A 133 -8.39 -11.32 -8.61
C PRO A 133 -7.15 -10.72 -9.32
N PRO A 134 -6.56 -11.34 -10.35
CA PRO A 134 -5.50 -10.70 -11.15
C PRO A 134 -5.91 -9.36 -11.77
N LEU A 135 -7.12 -9.28 -12.33
CA LEU A 135 -7.61 -8.05 -12.98
C LEU A 135 -7.89 -6.93 -11.96
N PHE A 136 -8.51 -7.28 -10.82
CA PHE A 136 -8.69 -6.34 -9.72
C PHE A 136 -7.35 -5.87 -9.17
N ASN A 137 -6.38 -6.77 -9.01
CA ASN A 137 -5.06 -6.43 -8.51
C ASN A 137 -4.36 -5.41 -9.43
N LEU A 138 -4.35 -5.67 -10.75
CA LEU A 138 -3.76 -4.76 -11.74
C LEU A 138 -4.44 -3.38 -11.71
N SER A 139 -5.77 -3.36 -11.59
CA SER A 139 -6.55 -2.13 -11.53
C SER A 139 -6.24 -1.32 -10.28
N LEU A 140 -6.23 -1.98 -9.11
CA LEU A 140 -5.91 -1.34 -7.83
C LEU A 140 -4.46 -0.85 -7.80
N ALA A 141 -3.50 -1.60 -8.34
CA ALA A 141 -2.11 -1.16 -8.44
C ALA A 141 -1.99 0.10 -9.31
N THR A 142 -2.76 0.17 -10.41
CA THR A 142 -2.78 1.36 -11.29
C THR A 142 -3.34 2.57 -10.56
N ILE A 143 -4.43 2.40 -9.82
CA ILE A 143 -5.02 3.47 -9.01
C ILE A 143 -4.04 3.92 -7.91
N ALA A 144 -3.41 2.97 -7.21
CA ALA A 144 -2.44 3.25 -6.16
C ALA A 144 -1.25 4.04 -6.69
N MET A 145 -0.67 3.68 -7.84
CA MET A 145 0.44 4.43 -8.43
C MET A 145 0.07 5.87 -8.75
N ARG A 146 -1.15 6.11 -9.27
CA ARG A 146 -1.63 7.47 -9.52
C ARG A 146 -1.81 8.26 -8.23
N GLN A 147 -2.24 7.61 -7.16
CA GLN A 147 -2.41 8.26 -5.85
C GLN A 147 -1.07 8.61 -5.20
N LEU A 148 -0.04 7.77 -5.34
CA LEU A 148 1.31 8.05 -4.82
C LEU A 148 1.95 9.32 -5.42
N GLU A 149 1.49 9.75 -6.59
CA GLU A 149 1.98 10.97 -7.26
C GLU A 149 1.15 12.22 -6.94
N GLN A 150 0.15 12.09 -6.06
CA GLN A 150 -0.78 13.18 -5.72
C GLN A 150 -0.64 13.59 -4.25
N PHE A 151 -0.66 14.90 -4.02
CA PHE A 151 -0.83 15.50 -2.70
C PHE A 151 -1.97 16.50 -2.75
N ARG A 152 -2.47 16.92 -1.58
CA ARG A 152 -3.58 17.87 -1.47
C ARG A 152 -3.20 19.02 -0.57
N VAL A 153 -3.46 20.24 -1.00
CA VAL A 153 -3.42 21.42 -0.14
C VAL A 153 -4.82 21.69 0.37
N ARG A 154 -4.96 21.80 1.69
CA ARG A 154 -6.20 22.22 2.34
C ARG A 154 -5.92 23.48 3.14
N ARG A 155 -6.83 24.44 3.07
CA ARG A 155 -6.75 25.70 3.82
C ARG A 155 -7.83 25.70 4.88
N PHE A 156 -7.43 25.95 6.12
CA PHE A 156 -8.32 26.05 7.27
C PHE A 156 -8.05 27.38 7.96
N VAL A 157 -9.12 28.03 8.41
CA VAL A 157 -9.03 29.19 9.32
C VAL A 157 -9.35 28.67 10.72
N LEU A 158 -8.39 28.80 11.63
CA LEU A 158 -8.51 28.32 13.00
C LEU A 158 -8.80 29.49 13.95
N PRO A 159 -10.05 29.69 14.40
CA PRO A 159 -10.36 30.70 15.39
C PRO A 159 -9.86 30.25 16.77
N ILE A 160 -8.88 30.97 17.31
CA ILE A 160 -8.33 30.70 18.65
C ILE A 160 -8.81 31.79 19.60
N VAL A 161 -9.60 31.39 20.61
CA VAL A 161 -10.08 32.30 21.65
C VAL A 161 -8.89 32.75 22.50
N GLY A 162 -8.74 34.07 22.67
CA GLY A 162 -7.63 34.64 23.44
C GLY A 162 -6.29 34.62 22.72
N LEU A 163 -6.27 34.44 21.39
CA LEU A 163 -5.04 34.59 20.62
C LEU A 163 -4.48 36.02 20.77
N PRO A 164 -3.20 36.19 21.15
CA PRO A 164 -2.56 37.50 21.17
C PRO A 164 -2.70 38.21 19.83
N SER A 165 -2.91 39.54 19.87
CA SER A 165 -3.09 40.37 18.66
C SER A 165 -1.96 40.22 17.65
N ASP A 166 -0.74 40.01 18.14
CA ASP A 166 0.48 39.92 17.33
C ASP A 166 0.56 38.62 16.51
N LEU A 167 -0.25 37.61 16.87
CA LEU A 167 -0.38 36.35 16.14
C LEU A 167 -1.61 36.34 15.21
N HIS A 168 -2.41 37.41 15.21
CA HIS A 168 -3.58 37.49 14.36
C HIS A 168 -3.19 37.52 12.88
N GLY A 169 -3.68 36.54 12.12
CA GLY A 169 -3.33 36.37 10.71
C GLY A 169 -2.04 35.60 10.45
N LEU A 170 -1.39 35.06 11.50
CA LEU A 170 -0.27 34.14 11.34
C LEU A 170 -0.68 32.95 10.48
N THR A 171 0.16 32.62 9.49
CA THR A 171 -0.06 31.51 8.56
C THR A 171 0.93 30.38 8.83
N ILE A 172 0.42 29.15 8.90
CA ILE A 172 1.24 27.95 9.09
C ILE A 172 0.98 27.00 7.92
N THR A 173 2.05 26.60 7.23
CA THR A 173 2.01 25.46 6.32
C THR A 173 2.44 24.21 7.07
N GLN A 174 1.48 23.33 7.35
CA GLN A 174 1.76 22.01 7.90
C GLN A 174 2.04 21.03 6.76
N VAL A 175 3.18 20.36 6.80
CA VAL A 175 3.54 19.24 5.93
C VAL A 175 3.68 17.99 6.79
N SER A 176 3.11 16.87 6.37
CA SER A 176 3.19 15.61 7.10
C SER A 176 3.34 14.47 6.11
N ASP A 177 3.88 13.34 6.55
CA ASP A 177 3.86 12.08 5.80
C ASP A 177 4.53 12.19 4.43
N MET A 178 5.71 12.81 4.38
CA MET A 178 6.49 12.89 3.14
C MET A 178 6.99 11.51 2.70
N HIS A 179 7.26 10.61 3.66
CA HIS A 179 7.67 9.22 3.45
C HIS A 179 8.74 9.09 2.37
N VAL A 180 9.78 9.93 2.45
CA VAL A 180 10.87 9.93 1.47
C VAL A 180 11.51 8.56 1.45
N GLY A 181 11.59 7.97 0.25
CA GLY A 181 12.24 6.68 0.04
C GLY A 181 11.66 5.91 -1.14
N ARG A 182 11.55 4.59 -0.97
CA ARG A 182 11.19 3.64 -2.04
C ARG A 182 9.93 4.02 -2.83
N PHE A 183 8.87 4.41 -2.13
CA PHE A 183 7.57 4.69 -2.75
C PHE A 183 7.38 6.15 -3.12
N THR A 184 7.85 7.08 -2.28
CA THR A 184 7.71 8.53 -2.52
C THR A 184 9.07 9.14 -2.83
N ALA A 185 9.26 9.55 -4.09
CA ALA A 185 10.52 10.09 -4.56
C ALA A 185 10.32 11.00 -5.78
N GLY A 186 11.32 11.83 -6.07
CA GLY A 186 11.42 12.53 -7.35
C GLY A 186 10.41 13.66 -7.51
N ARG A 187 9.55 13.58 -8.54
CA ARG A 187 8.69 14.69 -8.98
C ARG A 187 7.74 15.18 -7.89
N VAL A 188 6.98 14.26 -7.26
CA VAL A 188 5.96 14.63 -6.27
C VAL A 188 6.55 15.43 -5.10
N LEU A 189 7.72 15.02 -4.59
CA LEU A 189 8.41 15.73 -3.50
C LEU A 189 8.88 17.13 -3.91
N ARG A 190 9.36 17.29 -5.14
CA ARG A 190 9.70 18.62 -5.69
C ARG A 190 8.47 19.51 -5.86
N ASP A 191 7.36 18.93 -6.29
CA ASP A 191 6.09 19.65 -6.42
C ASP A 191 5.55 20.08 -5.03
N VAL A 192 5.71 19.25 -3.99
CA VAL A 192 5.39 19.61 -2.60
C VAL A 192 6.22 20.82 -2.15
N VAL A 193 7.54 20.77 -2.27
CA VAL A 193 8.43 21.90 -1.90
C VAL A 193 8.04 23.17 -2.66
N ARG A 194 7.80 23.07 -3.98
CA ARG A 194 7.37 24.22 -4.80
C ARG A 194 6.11 24.85 -4.21
N VAL A 195 5.09 24.04 -3.96
CA VAL A 195 3.80 24.53 -3.45
C VAL A 195 3.93 25.09 -2.03
N VAL A 196 4.73 24.49 -1.16
CA VAL A 196 5.03 25.04 0.18
C VAL A 196 5.62 26.44 0.07
N ASN A 197 6.59 26.64 -0.81
CA ASN A 197 7.22 27.95 -1.00
C ASN A 197 6.28 28.98 -1.64
N GLU A 198 5.39 28.56 -2.55
CA GLU A 198 4.35 29.41 -3.17
C GLU A 198 3.28 29.88 -2.18
N LEU A 199 3.11 29.19 -1.04
CA LEU A 199 2.16 29.61 0.00
C LEU A 199 2.67 30.79 0.83
N HIS A 200 3.97 31.11 0.77
CA HIS A 200 4.60 32.23 1.49
C HIS A 200 4.20 32.30 2.97
N ALA A 201 4.14 31.13 3.64
CA ALA A 201 3.67 31.05 5.01
C ALA A 201 4.66 31.65 6.01
N ASP A 202 4.14 32.07 7.17
CA ASP A 202 4.96 32.58 8.25
C ASP A 202 5.81 31.45 8.87
N LEU A 203 5.22 30.26 9.05
CA LEU A 203 5.90 29.06 9.53
C LEU A 203 5.65 27.87 8.62
N VAL A 204 6.66 27.00 8.49
CA VAL A 204 6.51 25.65 7.92
C VAL A 204 6.81 24.64 9.02
N LEU A 205 5.85 23.75 9.29
CA LEU A 205 5.99 22.69 10.28
C LEU A 205 5.90 21.33 9.58
N LEU A 206 6.97 20.55 9.64
CA LEU A 206 6.97 19.15 9.25
C LEU A 206 6.60 18.30 10.46
N THR A 207 5.38 17.77 10.47
CA THR A 207 4.79 17.11 11.64
C THR A 207 4.94 15.58 11.60
N GLY A 208 6.13 15.09 11.28
CA GLY A 208 6.47 13.67 11.29
C GLY A 208 6.52 13.00 9.92
N ASP A 209 7.10 11.80 9.93
CA ASP A 209 7.24 10.87 8.82
C ASP A 209 7.97 11.51 7.62
N LEU A 210 9.19 12.00 7.89
CA LEU A 210 10.09 12.52 6.87
C LEU A 210 10.54 11.39 5.94
N ILE A 211 11.01 10.27 6.49
CA ILE A 211 11.42 9.08 5.73
C ILE A 211 10.40 7.96 5.87
N ASN A 212 10.38 7.04 4.89
CA ASN A 212 9.46 5.90 4.95
C ASN A 212 9.87 4.84 5.97
N ASP A 213 11.14 4.43 5.99
CA ASP A 213 11.64 3.44 6.95
C ASP A 213 13.17 3.30 6.97
N ALA A 214 13.87 3.67 5.89
CA ALA A 214 15.30 3.48 5.76
C ALA A 214 16.11 4.77 6.02
N LEU A 215 17.12 4.69 6.88
CA LEU A 215 18.02 5.79 7.23
C LEU A 215 18.83 6.32 6.05
N ILE A 216 18.99 5.52 4.99
CA ILE A 216 19.66 5.94 3.76
C ILE A 216 18.94 7.12 3.09
N ASP A 217 17.65 7.31 3.35
CA ASP A 217 16.83 8.37 2.77
C ASP A 217 16.82 9.66 3.59
N VAL A 218 17.41 9.68 4.79
CA VAL A 218 17.38 10.83 5.71
C VAL A 218 18.00 12.07 5.07
N ASP A 219 19.20 11.95 4.50
CA ASP A 219 19.90 13.10 3.91
C ASP A 219 19.09 13.72 2.77
N ARG A 220 18.48 12.87 1.94
CA ARG A 220 17.58 13.29 0.87
C ARG A 220 16.33 13.99 1.40
N GLY A 221 15.75 13.50 2.49
CA GLY A 221 14.64 14.15 3.17
C GLY A 221 15.03 15.53 3.69
N LEU A 222 16.16 15.62 4.40
CA LEU A 222 16.67 16.88 4.94
C LEU A 222 16.97 17.90 3.85
N ASP A 223 17.48 17.49 2.69
CA ASP A 223 17.70 18.38 1.55
C ASP A 223 16.40 19.00 1.02
N LEU A 224 15.30 18.23 1.03
CA LEU A 224 13.98 18.77 0.69
C LEU A 224 13.52 19.79 1.73
N VAL A 225 13.71 19.51 3.02
CA VAL A 225 13.36 20.43 4.11
C VAL A 225 14.15 21.74 4.01
N ARG A 226 15.45 21.67 3.73
CA ARG A 226 16.31 22.86 3.53
C ARG A 226 15.87 23.74 2.36
N SER A 227 15.20 23.16 1.38
CA SER A 227 14.68 23.89 0.22
C SER A 227 13.32 24.55 0.47
N MET A 228 12.68 24.28 1.62
CA MET A 228 11.46 24.96 2.03
C MET A 228 11.78 26.32 2.65
N GLN A 229 10.88 27.29 2.47
CA GLN A 229 11.04 28.66 2.93
C GLN A 229 9.82 29.09 3.74
N ALA A 230 10.08 29.71 4.88
CA ALA A 230 9.06 30.36 5.71
C ALA A 230 9.66 31.60 6.37
N ARG A 231 8.83 32.59 6.70
CA ARG A 231 9.27 33.87 7.28
C ARG A 231 9.99 33.71 8.62
N TYR A 232 9.46 32.85 9.48
CA TYR A 232 9.95 32.60 10.84
C TYR A 232 10.61 31.22 11.00
N GLY A 233 10.80 30.49 9.89
CA GLY A 233 11.58 29.25 9.86
C GLY A 233 10.78 28.00 9.56
N VAL A 234 11.55 26.93 9.35
CA VAL A 234 11.08 25.58 9.04
C VAL A 234 11.46 24.68 10.21
N TYR A 235 10.48 23.97 10.78
CA TYR A 235 10.68 23.10 11.93
C TYR A 235 10.34 21.66 11.56
N LEU A 236 11.17 20.72 12.01
CA LEU A 236 10.95 19.28 11.87
C LEU A 236 10.52 18.70 13.21
N ILE A 237 9.57 17.78 13.18
CA ILE A 237 9.17 16.88 14.25
C ILE A 237 9.25 15.46 13.69
N GLU A 238 9.69 14.50 14.49
CA GLU A 238 9.75 13.10 14.07
C GLU A 238 8.38 12.42 14.12
N GLY A 239 8.17 11.47 13.21
CA GLY A 239 7.02 10.57 13.21
C GLY A 239 7.43 9.14 13.53
N ASN A 240 6.46 8.22 13.52
CA ASN A 240 6.75 6.83 13.86
C ASN A 240 7.58 6.13 12.78
N HIS A 241 7.50 6.55 11.52
CA HIS A 241 8.29 5.95 10.43
C HIS A 241 9.77 6.33 10.49
N ASP A 242 10.05 7.54 10.95
CA ASP A 242 11.41 8.04 11.15
C ASP A 242 12.21 7.19 12.16
N LEU A 243 11.52 6.49 13.06
CA LEU A 243 12.10 5.70 14.15
C LEU A 243 12.24 4.20 13.84
N ILE A 244 11.78 3.73 12.67
CA ILE A 244 11.65 2.29 12.36
C ILE A 244 13.00 1.57 12.33
N GLU A 245 13.98 2.07 11.56
CA GLU A 245 15.27 1.39 11.42
C GLU A 245 16.16 1.60 12.65
N ASN A 246 16.37 2.86 13.04
CA ASN A 246 17.11 3.24 14.25
C ASN A 246 16.81 4.70 14.63
N GLY A 247 15.88 4.91 15.56
CA GLY A 247 15.47 6.24 16.04
C GLY A 247 16.62 7.12 16.54
N PRO A 248 17.48 6.65 17.46
CA PRO A 248 18.63 7.43 17.93
C PRO A 248 19.57 7.91 16.82
N GLU A 249 19.76 7.11 15.77
CA GLU A 249 20.53 7.48 14.59
C GLU A 249 19.82 8.53 13.74
N PHE A 250 18.51 8.37 13.50
CA PHE A 250 17.68 9.36 12.82
C PHE A 250 17.77 10.72 13.52
N GLU A 251 17.45 10.76 14.80
CA GLU A 251 17.49 11.97 15.62
C GLU A 251 18.86 12.64 15.56
N ARG A 252 19.95 11.86 15.68
CA ARG A 252 21.32 12.40 15.63
C ARG A 252 21.60 13.05 14.28
N ARG A 253 21.16 12.46 13.16
CA ARG A 253 21.33 13.04 11.82
C ARG A 253 20.53 14.31 11.65
N VAL A 254 19.29 14.33 12.13
CA VAL A 254 18.46 15.54 12.10
C VAL A 254 19.08 16.64 12.96
N LYS A 255 19.50 16.36 14.19
CA LYS A 255 20.17 17.33 15.08
C LYS A 255 21.42 17.92 14.44
N ASN A 256 22.21 17.10 13.75
CA ASN A 256 23.42 17.53 13.04
C ASN A 256 23.13 18.27 11.72
N SER A 257 21.89 18.25 11.24
CA SER A 257 21.51 18.83 9.94
C SER A 257 21.45 20.36 9.94
N GLY A 258 21.35 20.97 11.13
CA GLY A 258 21.11 22.39 11.34
C GLY A 258 19.63 22.82 11.20
N ILE A 259 18.73 21.90 10.84
CA ILE A 259 17.29 22.18 10.82
C ILE A 259 16.76 22.20 12.27
N PRO A 260 15.99 23.23 12.67
CA PRO A 260 15.30 23.24 13.95
C PRO A 260 14.44 21.99 14.14
N PHE A 261 14.81 21.18 15.14
CA PHE A 261 14.19 19.89 15.41
C PHE A 261 13.54 19.92 16.77
N LEU A 262 12.22 19.73 16.81
CA LEU A 262 11.43 19.82 18.04
C LEU A 262 11.13 18.42 18.55
N LEU A 263 11.81 18.04 19.64
CA LEU A 263 11.59 16.79 20.38
C LEU A 263 11.19 17.11 21.81
N ASP A 264 9.89 17.04 22.11
CA ASP A 264 9.32 17.50 23.39
C ASP A 264 9.77 18.93 23.76
N GLU A 265 10.03 19.75 22.74
CA GLU A 265 10.52 21.12 22.83
C GLU A 265 9.51 22.11 22.23
N SER A 266 9.70 23.38 22.56
CA SER A 266 8.92 24.48 21.98
C SER A 266 9.87 25.56 21.49
N ALA A 267 9.58 26.10 20.30
CA ALA A 267 10.35 27.18 19.72
C ALA A 267 9.88 28.52 20.32
N TRP A 268 10.61 29.01 21.32
CA TRP A 268 10.48 30.38 21.81
C TRP A 268 11.78 31.11 21.49
N THR A 269 11.68 32.24 20.79
CA THR A 269 12.74 33.26 20.73
C THR A 269 12.49 34.33 21.76
#